data_AF-A0AAD7S8Q4-F1
#
_entry.id   AF-A0AAD7S8Q4-F1
#
_cell.length_a   1.000
_cell.length_b   1.000
_cell.length_c   1.000
_cell.angle_alpha   90.00
_cell.angle_beta   90.00
_cell.angle_gamma   90.00
#
_symmetry.space_group_name_H-M   'P 1'
#
loop_
_entity.id
_entity.type
_entity.pdbx_description
1 polymer ?
#
loop_
_entity_poly.entity_id
_entity_poly.type
_entity_poly.pdbx_seq_one_letter_code
_entity_poly.pdbx_strand_id
1 'polypeptide(L)'
;MKCLFTLSHGQAAVERGYSVNKDMLVENLQEKTLIAMRLVHDAMAGHTDEALPKDLKQHCRGARTRYEMYLEDQKKLREQTTKEKKRKELCQEIQKVKTKRQKVMTSAETMEKEAHEMAVMAEKKHDFTLLSKSNAYRKGVADKKEEVAALDKALKELQESVNKLKQ
;
A
#
# COMPACT_ATOMS: atom_id res chain seq x y z
N MET A 1 26.85 -11.84 61.17
CA MET A 1 26.06 -11.89 59.92
C MET A 1 26.98 -11.56 58.76
N LYS A 2 27.21 -12.48 57.83
CA LYS A 2 27.91 -12.21 56.57
C LYS A 2 26.86 -11.92 55.50
N CYS A 3 26.77 -10.68 55.04
CA CYS A 3 25.95 -10.34 53.87
C CYS A 3 26.69 -10.80 52.61
N LEU A 4 26.15 -11.83 51.96
CA LEU A 4 26.61 -12.29 50.65
C LEU A 4 26.03 -11.35 49.59
N PHE A 5 26.88 -10.53 48.98
CA PHE A 5 26.48 -9.63 47.90
C PHE A 5 26.62 -10.37 46.57
N THR A 6 25.56 -11.02 46.10
CA THR A 6 25.50 -11.61 44.76
C THR A 6 25.20 -10.51 43.75
N LEU A 7 26.24 -9.97 43.11
CA LEU A 7 26.09 -9.22 41.87
C LEU A 7 25.75 -10.24 40.78
N SER A 8 24.48 -10.36 40.41
CA SER A 8 24.13 -11.04 39.17
C SER A 8 24.66 -10.18 38.02
N HIS A 9 25.86 -10.50 37.55
CA HIS A 9 26.24 -10.16 36.20
C HIS A 9 25.19 -10.79 35.30
N GLY A 10 24.25 -9.98 34.82
CA GLY A 10 23.53 -10.31 33.59
C GLY A 10 24.60 -10.73 32.59
N GLN A 11 24.58 -11.99 32.20
CA GLN A 11 25.39 -12.59 31.16
C GLN A 11 25.01 -11.96 29.81
N ALA A 12 25.24 -10.66 29.66
CA ALA A 12 25.39 -10.04 28.37
C ALA A 12 26.83 -10.33 27.96
N ALA A 13 27.01 -11.44 27.25
CA ALA A 13 28.27 -11.75 26.60
C ALA A 13 28.75 -10.51 25.84
N VAL A 14 29.97 -10.11 26.15
CA VAL A 14 30.65 -8.92 25.64
C VAL A 14 31.12 -9.20 24.21
N GLU A 15 30.20 -9.49 23.29
CA GLU A 15 30.50 -9.56 21.86
C GLU A 15 29.29 -9.08 21.03
N ARG A 16 29.41 -7.88 20.46
CA ARG A 16 28.63 -7.40 19.29
C ARG A 16 27.09 -7.45 19.36
N GLY A 17 26.49 -7.38 20.54
CA GLY A 17 25.03 -7.28 20.72
C GLY A 17 24.60 -5.90 21.21
N TYR A 18 24.16 -5.01 20.31
CA TYR A 18 23.38 -3.85 20.72
C TYR A 18 21.97 -4.32 21.10
N SER A 19 21.68 -4.46 22.39
CA SER A 19 20.28 -4.43 22.82
C SER A 19 19.82 -2.98 22.71
N VAL A 20 18.95 -2.68 21.75
CA VAL A 20 18.22 -1.41 21.72
C VAL A 20 17.29 -1.41 22.93
N ASN A 21 17.73 -0.82 24.04
CA ASN A 21 16.93 -0.69 25.24
C ASN A 21 15.83 0.35 24.95
N LYS A 22 14.60 -0.13 24.67
CA LYS A 22 13.47 0.73 24.32
C LYS A 22 13.12 1.72 25.43
N ASP A 23 13.42 1.38 26.67
CA ASP A 23 13.17 2.23 27.85
C ASP A 23 14.21 3.35 28.02
N MET A 24 15.32 3.29 27.26
CA MET A 24 16.42 4.25 27.32
C MET A 24 16.50 5.15 26.07
N LEU A 25 15.65 4.88 25.06
CA LEU A 25 15.47 5.77 23.93
C LEU A 25 14.59 6.94 24.38
N VAL A 26 15.06 8.17 24.21
CA VAL A 26 14.13 9.31 24.19
C VAL A 26 13.15 9.03 23.06
N GLU A 27 11.85 8.99 23.38
CA GLU A 27 10.76 8.33 22.60
C GLU A 27 10.63 8.72 21.11
N ASN A 28 11.41 9.68 20.62
CA ASN A 28 11.34 10.22 19.27
C ASN A 28 12.69 10.30 18.52
N LEU A 29 13.73 9.60 19.00
CA LEU A 29 15.01 9.57 18.29
C LEU A 29 15.00 8.56 17.14
N GLN A 30 15.27 9.04 15.93
CA GLN A 30 15.51 8.19 14.77
C GLN A 30 16.86 7.48 14.89
N GLU A 31 16.96 6.27 14.35
CA GLU A 31 18.19 5.47 14.35
C GLU A 31 19.41 6.24 13.80
N LYS A 32 19.21 7.01 12.72
CA LYS A 32 20.25 7.88 12.14
C LYS A 32 20.77 8.92 13.13
N THR A 33 19.90 9.44 13.99
CA THR A 33 20.28 10.40 15.03
C THR A 33 21.10 9.72 16.13
N LEU A 34 20.76 8.49 16.51
CA LEU A 34 21.55 7.71 17.47
C LEU A 34 22.95 7.40 16.94
N ILE A 35 23.05 7.00 15.66
CA ILE A 35 24.33 6.77 14.99
C ILE A 35 25.17 8.05 14.98
N ALA A 36 24.56 9.20 14.68
CA ALA A 36 25.25 10.49 14.68
C ALA A 36 25.76 10.89 16.07
N MET A 37 24.93 10.75 17.12
CA MET A 37 25.33 11.03 18.50
C MET A 37 26.49 10.14 18.94
N ARG A 38 26.44 8.86 18.57
CA ARG A 38 27.51 7.91 18.86
C ARG A 38 28.81 8.27 18.15
N LEU A 39 28.76 8.65 16.87
CA LEU A 39 29.94 9.10 16.14
C LEU A 39 30.62 10.30 16.82
N VAL A 40 29.82 11.24 17.35
CA VAL A 40 30.34 12.38 18.11
C VAL A 40 30.95 11.93 19.44
N HIS A 41 30.27 11.06 20.18
CA HIS A 41 30.77 10.54 21.46
C HIS A 41 32.08 9.76 21.28
N ASP A 42 32.13 8.85 20.31
CA ASP A 42 33.30 8.03 20.02
C ASP A 42 34.48 8.89 19.53
N ALA A 43 34.21 9.95 18.76
CA ALA A 43 35.24 10.89 18.32
C ALA A 43 35.78 11.79 19.46
N MET A 44 35.00 12.01 20.52
CA MET A 44 35.40 12.81 21.68
C MET A 44 36.00 11.97 22.81
N ALA A 45 35.78 10.64 22.79
CA ALA A 45 36.30 9.73 23.81
C ALA A 45 37.85 9.78 23.86
N GLY A 46 38.39 10.24 24.98
CA GLY A 46 39.83 10.36 25.22
C GLY A 46 40.47 11.67 24.78
N HIS A 47 39.69 12.67 24.37
CA HIS A 47 40.18 14.04 24.13
C HIS A 47 39.81 14.94 25.32
N THR A 48 40.80 15.57 25.95
CA THR A 48 40.59 16.63 26.94
C THR A 48 40.32 17.97 26.24
N ASP A 49 39.54 18.84 26.89
CA ASP A 49 38.76 20.00 26.39
C ASP A 49 39.39 21.00 25.40
N GLU A 50 40.65 20.86 25.00
CA GLU A 50 41.41 21.95 24.37
C GLU A 50 41.48 21.86 22.83
N ALA A 51 41.16 20.72 22.19
CA ALA A 51 41.12 20.64 20.73
C ALA A 51 40.15 19.60 20.16
N LEU A 52 39.18 20.08 19.37
CA LEU A 52 38.31 19.26 18.53
C LEU A 52 39.12 18.44 17.50
N PRO A 53 38.89 17.11 17.39
CA PRO A 53 39.57 16.24 16.43
C PRO A 53 39.40 16.73 14.98
N LYS A 54 40.45 16.59 14.16
CA LYS A 54 40.45 17.02 12.74
C LYS A 54 39.36 16.30 11.94
N ASP A 55 39.15 15.02 12.21
CA ASP A 55 38.16 14.18 11.54
C ASP A 55 36.74 14.66 11.85
N LEU A 56 36.48 15.05 13.11
CA LEU A 56 35.19 15.60 13.53
C LEU A 56 34.92 16.95 12.83
N LYS A 57 35.92 17.83 12.75
CA LYS A 57 35.80 19.11 12.00
C LYS A 57 35.48 18.87 10.53
N GLN A 58 36.16 17.92 9.89
CA GLN A 58 35.91 17.57 8.50
C GLN A 58 34.51 16.96 8.30
N HIS A 59 34.08 16.12 9.23
CA HIS A 59 32.75 15.52 9.20
C HIS A 59 31.65 16.59 9.37
N CYS A 60 31.84 17.56 10.27
CA CYS A 60 30.91 18.67 10.49
C CYS A 60 30.79 19.61 9.27
N ARG A 61 31.88 19.84 8.53
CA ARG A 61 31.86 20.71 7.32
C ARG A 61 30.83 20.27 6.27
N GLY A 62 30.62 18.97 6.09
CA GLY A 62 29.63 18.42 5.15
C GLY A 62 28.29 18.04 5.77
N ALA A 63 28.09 18.25 7.08
CA ALA A 63 26.90 17.76 7.79
C ALA A 63 25.60 18.41 7.29
N ARG A 64 25.65 19.73 7.01
CA ARG A 64 24.50 20.47 6.49
C ARG A 64 24.05 19.95 5.12
N THR A 65 24.99 19.78 4.18
CA THR A 65 24.68 19.27 2.85
C THR A 65 24.08 17.86 2.89
N ARG A 66 24.63 16.96 3.73
CA ARG A 66 24.06 15.61 3.91
C ARG A 66 22.65 15.65 4.49
N TYR A 67 22.38 16.58 5.41
CA TYR A 67 21.05 16.76 5.97
C TYR A 67 20.05 17.29 4.94
N GLU A 68 20.44 18.27 4.12
CA GLU A 68 19.62 18.79 3.02
C GLU A 68 19.30 17.68 2.00
N MET A 69 20.29 16.87 1.61
CA MET A 69 20.08 15.69 0.76
C MET A 69 19.11 14.68 1.40
N TYR A 70 19.25 14.41 2.70
CA TYR A 70 18.33 13.52 3.42
C TYR A 70 16.88 14.03 3.41
N LEU A 71 16.68 15.34 3.57
CA LEU A 71 15.35 15.95 3.50
C LEU A 71 14.75 15.83 2.10
N GLU A 72 15.55 16.03 1.05
CA GLU A 72 15.11 15.83 -0.33
C GLU A 72 14.74 14.37 -0.60
N ASP A 73 15.54 13.42 -0.13
CA ASP A 73 15.27 11.99 -0.29
C ASP A 73 14.01 11.57 0.47
N GLN A 74 13.81 12.09 1.69
CA GLN A 74 12.56 11.91 2.46
C GLN A 74 11.35 12.45 1.70
N LYS A 75 11.48 13.63 1.07
CA LYS A 75 10.40 14.22 0.27
C LYS A 75 10.09 13.35 -0.96
N LYS A 76 11.10 12.93 -1.71
CA LYS A 76 10.96 12.03 -2.86
C LYS A 76 10.31 10.70 -2.47
N LEU A 77 10.72 10.11 -1.34
CA LEU A 77 10.14 8.86 -0.84
C LEU A 77 8.66 9.04 -0.44
N ARG A 78 8.28 10.15 0.18
CA ARG A 78 6.87 10.47 0.48
C ARG A 78 6.05 10.67 -0.80
N GLU A 79 6.60 11.33 -1.80
CA GLU A 79 5.94 11.50 -3.10
C GLU A 79 5.78 10.16 -3.84
N GLN A 80 6.79 9.30 -3.82
CA GLN A 80 6.72 7.96 -4.41
C GLN A 80 5.69 7.08 -3.68
N THR A 81 5.74 7.01 -2.35
CA THR A 81 4.80 6.21 -1.56
C THR A 81 3.35 6.70 -1.71
N THR A 82 3.12 8.01 -1.82
CA THR A 82 1.76 8.54 -2.08
C THR A 82 1.28 8.21 -3.50
N LYS A 83 2.14 8.32 -4.52
CA LYS A 83 1.83 7.89 -5.89
C LYS A 83 1.53 6.38 -5.96
N GLU A 84 2.34 5.56 -5.28
CA GLU A 84 2.14 4.11 -5.22
C GLU A 84 0.84 3.73 -4.51
N LYS A 85 0.51 4.38 -3.39
CA LYS A 85 -0.78 4.19 -2.69
C LYS A 85 -1.96 4.51 -3.61
N LYS A 86 -1.95 5.69 -4.25
CA LYS A 86 -3.00 6.08 -5.22
C LYS A 86 -3.14 5.08 -6.37
N ARG A 87 -2.02 4.60 -6.90
CA ARG A 87 -2.01 3.57 -7.95
C ARG A 87 -2.62 2.26 -7.45
N LYS A 88 -2.27 1.83 -6.24
CA LYS A 88 -2.81 0.60 -5.64
C LYS A 88 -4.31 0.70 -5.43
N GLU A 89 -4.80 1.84 -4.94
CA GLU A 89 -6.23 2.13 -4.77
C GLU A 89 -6.99 2.07 -6.11
N LEU A 90 -6.46 2.72 -7.16
CA LEU A 90 -7.04 2.66 -8.50
C LEU A 90 -7.05 1.24 -9.09
N CYS A 91 -5.98 0.47 -8.90
CA CYS A 91 -5.93 -0.93 -9.34
C CYS A 91 -6.97 -1.79 -8.62
N GLN A 92 -7.19 -1.56 -7.33
CA GLN A 92 -8.25 -2.24 -6.56
C GLN A 92 -9.64 -1.87 -7.09
N GLU A 93 -9.86 -0.60 -7.41
CA GLU A 93 -11.14 -0.14 -7.95
C GLU A 93 -11.43 -0.74 -9.33
N ILE A 94 -10.43 -0.79 -10.22
CA ILE A 94 -10.54 -1.49 -11.51
C ILE A 94 -10.95 -2.96 -11.30
N GLN A 95 -10.35 -3.64 -10.33
CA GLN A 95 -10.69 -5.04 -10.05
C GLN A 95 -12.14 -5.21 -9.55
N LYS A 96 -12.63 -4.30 -8.70
CA LYS A 96 -14.04 -4.28 -8.28
C LYS A 96 -14.99 -4.07 -9.46
N VAL A 97 -14.72 -3.08 -10.30
CA VAL A 97 -15.56 -2.79 -11.47
C VAL A 97 -15.54 -3.97 -12.46
N LYS A 98 -14.37 -4.58 -12.70
CA LYS A 98 -14.23 -5.77 -13.56
C LYS A 98 -15.02 -6.98 -13.04
N THR A 99 -14.98 -7.23 -11.73
CA THR A 99 -15.77 -8.32 -11.12
C THR A 99 -17.27 -8.03 -11.16
N LYS A 100 -17.70 -6.77 -10.94
CA LYS A 100 -19.10 -6.37 -11.10
C LYS A 100 -19.58 -6.59 -12.55
N ARG A 101 -18.82 -6.11 -13.53
CA ARG A 101 -19.09 -6.31 -14.96
C ARG A 101 -19.29 -7.79 -15.30
N GLN A 102 -18.38 -8.66 -14.84
CA GLN A 102 -18.49 -10.10 -15.11
C GLN A 102 -19.76 -10.73 -14.52
N LYS A 103 -20.17 -10.31 -13.32
CA LYS A 103 -21.41 -10.78 -12.68
C LYS A 103 -22.66 -10.35 -13.45
N VAL A 104 -22.70 -9.09 -13.89
CA VAL A 104 -23.85 -8.57 -14.67
C VAL A 104 -23.92 -9.28 -16.02
N MET A 105 -22.78 -9.47 -16.69
CA MET A 105 -22.70 -10.16 -17.99
C MET A 105 -23.18 -11.62 -17.90
N THR A 106 -22.67 -12.39 -16.93
CA THR A 106 -23.13 -13.79 -16.70
C THR A 106 -24.62 -13.86 -16.32
N SER A 107 -25.12 -12.88 -15.58
CA SER A 107 -26.56 -12.77 -15.27
C SER A 107 -27.39 -12.42 -16.51
N ALA A 108 -26.87 -11.62 -17.44
CA ALA A 108 -27.55 -11.32 -18.70
C ALA A 108 -27.59 -12.57 -19.61
N GLU A 109 -26.48 -13.31 -19.71
CA GLU A 109 -26.40 -14.56 -20.51
C GLU A 109 -27.37 -15.64 -20.01
N THR A 110 -27.49 -15.80 -18.69
CA THR A 110 -28.44 -16.76 -18.08
C THR A 110 -29.88 -16.36 -18.36
N MET A 111 -30.24 -15.08 -18.16
CA MET A 111 -31.57 -14.58 -18.51
C MET A 111 -31.90 -14.71 -20.00
N GLU A 112 -30.90 -14.55 -20.88
CA GLU A 112 -31.07 -14.69 -22.32
C GLU A 112 -31.38 -16.15 -22.72
N LYS A 113 -30.70 -17.13 -22.08
CA LYS A 113 -31.00 -18.55 -22.24
C LYS A 113 -32.41 -18.90 -21.74
N GLU A 114 -32.76 -18.45 -20.54
CA GLU A 114 -34.10 -18.68 -19.96
C GLU A 114 -35.20 -18.05 -20.84
N ALA A 115 -34.98 -16.85 -21.38
CA ALA A 115 -35.90 -16.22 -22.31
C ALA A 115 -36.08 -17.04 -23.59
N HIS A 116 -34.99 -17.58 -24.15
CA HIS A 116 -35.07 -18.45 -25.31
C HIS A 116 -35.84 -19.75 -25.01
N GLU A 117 -35.57 -20.40 -23.88
CA GLU A 117 -36.27 -21.62 -23.47
C GLU A 117 -37.77 -21.37 -23.27
N MET A 118 -38.13 -20.25 -22.62
CA MET A 118 -39.53 -19.83 -22.46
C MET A 118 -40.23 -19.58 -23.80
N ALA A 119 -39.55 -18.97 -24.77
CA ALA A 119 -40.10 -18.76 -26.11
C ALA A 119 -40.38 -20.09 -26.83
N VAL A 120 -39.44 -21.05 -26.78
CA VAL A 120 -39.62 -22.38 -27.40
C VAL A 120 -40.74 -23.16 -26.71
N MET A 121 -40.85 -23.06 -25.38
CA MET A 121 -41.94 -23.71 -24.64
C MET A 121 -43.30 -23.08 -24.95
N ALA A 122 -43.36 -21.76 -25.15
CA ALA A 122 -44.57 -21.06 -25.54
C ALA A 122 -45.09 -21.54 -26.90
N GLU A 123 -44.21 -21.75 -27.88
CA GLU A 123 -44.55 -22.29 -29.19
C GLU A 123 -45.10 -23.73 -29.10
N LYS A 124 -44.44 -24.60 -28.32
CA LYS A 124 -44.85 -26.00 -28.16
C LYS A 124 -46.18 -26.17 -27.43
N LYS A 125 -46.46 -25.31 -26.45
CA LYS A 125 -47.67 -25.39 -25.61
C LYS A 125 -48.78 -24.45 -26.05
N HIS A 126 -48.55 -23.61 -27.07
CA HIS A 126 -49.41 -22.51 -27.47
C HIS A 126 -49.81 -21.59 -26.29
N ASP A 127 -48.90 -21.38 -25.35
CA ASP A 127 -49.14 -20.61 -24.13
C ASP A 127 -48.58 -19.18 -24.27
N PHE A 128 -49.48 -18.23 -24.48
CA PHE A 128 -49.16 -16.81 -24.62
C PHE A 128 -48.55 -16.20 -23.35
N THR A 129 -48.82 -16.75 -22.17
CA THR A 129 -48.28 -16.23 -20.91
C THR A 129 -46.77 -16.44 -20.81
N LEU A 130 -46.26 -17.57 -21.33
CA LEU A 130 -44.83 -17.85 -21.41
C LEU A 130 -44.12 -16.92 -22.39
N LEU A 131 -44.79 -16.55 -23.49
CA LEU A 131 -44.27 -15.59 -24.46
C LEU A 131 -44.14 -14.19 -23.85
N SER A 132 -45.14 -13.75 -23.08
CA SER A 132 -45.10 -12.48 -22.35
C SER A 132 -43.95 -12.43 -21.33
N LYS A 133 -43.75 -13.52 -20.57
CA LYS A 133 -42.62 -13.65 -19.64
C LYS A 133 -41.26 -13.62 -20.35
N SER A 134 -41.11 -14.34 -21.46
CA SER A 134 -39.91 -14.30 -22.31
C SER A 134 -39.58 -12.86 -22.75
N ASN A 135 -40.58 -12.10 -23.20
CA ASN A 135 -40.37 -10.72 -23.63
C ASN A 135 -39.93 -9.80 -22.48
N ALA A 136 -40.49 -10.00 -21.27
CA ALA A 136 -40.05 -9.28 -20.08
C ALA A 136 -38.57 -9.56 -19.76
N TYR A 137 -38.14 -10.83 -19.87
CA TYR A 137 -36.75 -11.21 -19.67
C TYR A 137 -35.82 -10.61 -20.73
N ARG A 138 -36.23 -10.61 -22.01
CA ARG A 138 -35.47 -9.97 -23.10
C ARG A 138 -35.27 -8.48 -22.86
N LYS A 139 -36.29 -7.78 -22.36
CA LYS A 139 -36.16 -6.38 -21.95
C LYS A 139 -35.15 -6.22 -20.80
N GLY A 140 -35.25 -7.04 -19.76
CA GLY A 140 -34.27 -7.02 -18.66
C GLY A 140 -32.83 -7.35 -19.10
N VAL A 141 -32.65 -8.19 -20.11
CA VAL A 141 -31.33 -8.45 -20.73
C VAL A 141 -30.80 -7.22 -21.44
N ALA A 142 -31.65 -6.47 -22.16
CA ALA A 142 -31.24 -5.22 -22.80
C ALA A 142 -30.77 -4.19 -21.74
N ASP A 143 -31.52 -4.02 -20.66
CA ASP A 143 -31.16 -3.13 -19.55
C ASP A 143 -29.80 -3.53 -18.91
N LYS A 144 -29.57 -4.84 -18.70
CA LYS A 144 -28.28 -5.35 -18.18
C LYS A 144 -27.13 -5.17 -19.18
N LYS A 145 -27.38 -5.28 -20.48
CA LYS A 145 -26.37 -5.02 -21.53
C LYS A 145 -25.98 -3.54 -21.54
N GLU A 146 -26.92 -2.62 -21.31
CA GLU A 146 -26.62 -1.20 -21.12
C GLU A 146 -25.79 -0.94 -19.85
N GLU A 147 -26.12 -1.60 -18.73
CA GLU A 147 -25.29 -1.51 -17.50
C GLU A 147 -23.85 -1.99 -17.76
N VAL A 148 -23.67 -3.10 -18.50
CA VAL A 148 -22.34 -3.59 -18.89
C VAL A 148 -21.59 -2.54 -19.74
N ALA A 149 -22.26 -1.90 -20.70
CA ALA A 149 -21.65 -0.86 -21.52
C ALA A 149 -21.21 0.37 -20.68
N ALA A 150 -22.02 0.76 -19.70
CA ALA A 150 -21.68 1.83 -18.76
C ALA A 150 -20.45 1.46 -17.90
N LEU A 151 -20.38 0.22 -17.41
CA LEU A 151 -19.23 -0.29 -16.65
C LEU A 151 -17.96 -0.38 -17.52
N ASP A 152 -18.09 -0.73 -18.81
CA ASP A 152 -16.97 -0.74 -19.77
C ASP A 152 -16.41 0.66 -20.03
N LYS A 153 -17.28 1.68 -20.09
CA LYS A 153 -16.85 3.08 -20.18
C LYS A 153 -16.09 3.50 -18.92
N ALA A 154 -16.63 3.21 -17.73
CA ALA A 154 -15.98 3.52 -16.46
C ALA A 154 -14.61 2.83 -16.30
N LEU A 155 -14.49 1.58 -16.77
CA LEU A 155 -13.21 0.85 -16.78
C LEU A 155 -12.17 1.54 -17.66
N LYS A 156 -12.54 2.01 -18.86
CA LYS A 156 -11.62 2.75 -19.75
C LYS A 156 -11.11 4.04 -19.09
N GLU A 157 -12.00 4.83 -18.49
CA GLU A 157 -11.65 6.08 -17.80
C GLU A 157 -10.71 5.85 -16.60
N LEU A 158 -10.96 4.81 -15.80
CA LEU A 158 -10.08 4.40 -14.70
C LEU A 158 -8.71 3.94 -15.21
N GLN A 159 -8.68 3.20 -16.32
CA GLN A 159 -7.45 2.66 -16.89
C GLN A 159 -6.59 3.76 -17.54
N GLU A 160 -7.20 4.78 -18.15
CA GLU A 160 -6.53 6.00 -18.58
C GLU A 160 -5.93 6.77 -17.40
N SER A 161 -6.68 6.89 -16.29
CA SER A 161 -6.20 7.55 -15.07
C SER A 161 -4.98 6.85 -14.46
N VAL A 162 -4.93 5.52 -14.50
CA VAL A 162 -3.74 4.74 -14.10
C VAL A 162 -2.57 4.96 -15.05
N ASN A 163 -2.81 5.05 -16.36
CA ASN A 163 -1.74 5.30 -17.34
C ASN A 163 -1.14 6.70 -17.20
N LYS A 164 -1.95 7.72 -16.86
CA LYS A 164 -1.45 9.08 -16.55
C LYS A 164 -0.53 9.12 -15.32
N LEU A 165 -0.74 8.22 -14.35
CA LEU A 165 0.11 8.11 -13.16
C LEU A 165 1.41 7.33 -13.41
N LYS A 166 1.57 6.70 -14.57
CA LYS A 166 2.82 6.01 -14.97
C LYS A 166 3.80 6.91 -15.72
N GLN A 167 3.32 8.00 -16.33
CA GLN A 167 4.14 9.04 -16.96
C GLN A 167 4.67 10.00 -15.90
#